data_AF-Q5C3S1-F1
#
_entry.id   AF-Q5C3S1-F1
#
_cell.length_a   1.000
_cell.length_b   1.000
_cell.length_c   1.000
_cell.angle_alpha   90.00
_cell.angle_beta   90.00
_cell.angle_gamma   90.00
#
_symmetry.space_group_name_H-M   'P 1'
#
loop_
_entity.id
_entity.type
_entity.pdbx_description
1 polymer ?
#
loop_
_entity_poly.entity_id
_entity_poly.type
_entity_poly.pdbx_seq_one_letter_code
_entity_poly.pdbx_strand_id
1 'polypeptide(L)'
;TDDNFTSIVKAVMWGRNVYDSISKFLQFQLTVNMVAIIVAFVGACFITDSPLKAVQMLWVNLIMDTLASLALATELPSEELLERSPYGRTKPIISRNMIKNILGQSIYQLSVIFFLIWFGELLLDVENGRGLSARGINRPTEHFTVIF
;
A
#
# COMPACT_ATOMS: atom_id res chain seq x y z
N THR A 1 -8.27 -40.02 -3.90
CA THR A 1 -8.56 -39.55 -5.28
C THR A 1 -10.02 -39.81 -5.50
N ASP A 2 -10.85 -38.80 -5.24
CA ASP A 2 -12.32 -38.91 -5.33
C ASP A 2 -12.80 -38.17 -6.58
N ASP A 3 -13.21 -38.95 -7.58
CA ASP A 3 -13.78 -38.52 -8.87
C ASP A 3 -15.21 -38.02 -8.73
N ASN A 4 -15.43 -37.14 -7.76
CA ASN A 4 -16.74 -36.55 -7.49
C ASN A 4 -16.76 -35.13 -8.02
N PHE A 5 -17.86 -34.71 -8.64
CA PHE A 5 -18.06 -33.32 -9.10
C PHE A 5 -17.79 -32.29 -7.98
N THR A 6 -17.93 -32.72 -6.73
CA THR A 6 -17.52 -32.01 -5.51
C THR A 6 -16.06 -31.53 -5.53
N SER A 7 -15.12 -32.32 -6.04
CA SER A 7 -13.70 -31.96 -6.15
C SER A 7 -13.50 -30.82 -7.16
N ILE A 8 -14.25 -30.83 -8.26
CA ILE A 8 -14.24 -29.76 -9.27
C ILE A 8 -14.82 -28.46 -8.68
N VAL A 9 -15.95 -28.55 -7.97
CA VAL A 9 -16.56 -27.38 -7.32
C VAL A 9 -15.62 -26.77 -6.27
N LYS A 10 -14.95 -27.60 -5.46
CA LYS A 10 -13.93 -27.15 -4.50
C LYS A 10 -12.74 -26.47 -5.18
N ALA A 11 -12.25 -27.00 -6.30
CA ALA A 11 -11.18 -26.38 -7.07
C ALA A 11 -11.59 -25.00 -7.63
N VAL A 12 -12.82 -24.87 -8.12
CA VAL A 12 -13.37 -23.59 -8.60
C VAL A 12 -13.49 -22.58 -7.46
N MET A 13 -13.97 -23.00 -6.30
CA MET A 13 -14.07 -22.14 -5.10
C MET A 13 -12.69 -21.61 -4.67
N TRP A 14 -11.67 -22.48 -4.63
CA TRP A 14 -10.29 -22.09 -4.37
C TRP A 14 -9.74 -21.12 -5.42
N GLY A 15 -10.01 -21.35 -6.70
CA GLY A 15 -9.61 -20.44 -7.77
C GLY A 15 -10.21 -19.03 -7.62
N ARG A 16 -11.47 -18.93 -7.17
CA ARG A 16 -12.13 -17.65 -6.89
C ARG A 16 -11.50 -16.94 -5.69
N ASN A 17 -11.20 -17.69 -4.63
CA ASN A 17 -10.54 -17.15 -3.45
C ASN A 17 -9.16 -16.56 -3.80
N VAL A 18 -8.33 -17.31 -4.54
CA VAL A 18 -7.01 -16.85 -4.99
C VAL A 18 -7.12 -15.55 -5.81
N TYR A 19 -8.10 -15.44 -6.71
CA TYR A 19 -8.30 -14.23 -7.50
C TYR A 19 -8.63 -13.00 -6.63
N ASP A 20 -9.49 -13.18 -5.62
CA ASP A 20 -9.86 -12.12 -4.68
C ASP A 20 -8.67 -11.71 -3.83
N SER A 21 -7.88 -12.67 -3.33
CA SER A 21 -6.66 -12.41 -2.57
C SER A 21 -5.61 -11.65 -3.41
N ILE A 22 -5.42 -12.02 -4.68
CA ILE A 22 -4.51 -11.29 -5.60
C ILE A 22 -5.00 -9.86 -5.83
N SER A 23 -6.31 -9.68 -6.00
CA SER A 23 -6.88 -8.34 -6.24
C SER A 23 -6.71 -7.43 -5.03
N LYS A 24 -6.92 -7.95 -3.81
CA LYS A 24 -6.64 -7.23 -2.55
C LYS A 24 -5.15 -6.93 -2.38
N PHE A 25 -4.27 -7.86 -2.73
CA PHE A 25 -2.83 -7.63 -2.72
C PHE A 25 -2.43 -6.49 -3.66
N LEU A 26 -2.88 -6.54 -4.91
CA LEU A 26 -2.63 -5.47 -5.89
C LEU A 26 -3.19 -4.13 -5.41
N GLN A 27 -4.32 -4.13 -4.73
CA GLN A 27 -4.88 -2.91 -4.12
C GLN A 27 -3.94 -2.28 -3.09
N PHE A 28 -3.42 -3.10 -2.18
CA PHE A 28 -2.51 -2.65 -1.15
C PHE A 28 -1.20 -2.13 -1.76
N GLN A 29 -0.59 -2.91 -2.66
CA GLN A 29 0.68 -2.55 -3.31
C GLN A 29 0.57 -1.27 -4.15
N LEU A 30 -0.52 -1.10 -4.92
CA LEU A 30 -0.74 0.09 -5.73
C LEU A 30 -0.97 1.34 -4.87
N THR A 31 -1.70 1.23 -3.76
CA THR A 31 -1.95 2.37 -2.86
C THR A 31 -0.64 2.90 -2.27
N VAL A 32 0.18 2.01 -1.72
CA VAL A 32 1.43 2.43 -1.08
C VAL A 32 2.45 2.93 -2.10
N ASN A 33 2.59 2.28 -3.25
CA ASN A 33 3.48 2.76 -4.31
C ASN A 33 3.05 4.14 -4.83
N MET A 34 1.75 4.40 -4.97
CA MET A 34 1.25 5.72 -5.37
C MET A 34 1.63 6.80 -4.34
N VAL A 35 1.42 6.54 -3.05
CA VAL A 35 1.76 7.49 -1.97
C VAL A 35 3.26 7.72 -1.91
N ALA A 36 4.07 6.66 -1.99
CA ALA A 36 5.53 6.77 -1.99
C ALA A 36 6.05 7.64 -3.15
N ILE A 37 5.53 7.46 -4.36
CA ILE A 37 5.89 8.27 -5.54
C ILE A 37 5.53 9.74 -5.32
N ILE A 38 4.33 10.02 -4.81
CA ILE A 38 3.88 11.41 -4.58
C ILE A 38 4.71 12.08 -3.49
N VAL A 39 4.98 11.38 -2.38
CA VAL A 39 5.82 11.90 -1.29
C VAL A 39 7.25 12.13 -1.76
N ALA A 40 7.83 11.22 -2.54
CA ALA A 40 9.17 11.40 -3.10
C ALA A 40 9.23 12.58 -4.09
N PHE A 41 8.21 12.72 -4.96
CA PHE A 41 8.12 13.83 -5.92
C PHE A 41 8.00 15.18 -5.23
N VAL A 42 7.07 15.30 -4.28
CA VAL A 42 6.86 16.49 -3.46
C VAL A 42 8.12 16.78 -2.65
N GLY A 43 8.71 15.74 -2.03
CA GLY A 43 9.96 15.81 -1.32
C GLY A 43 11.06 16.45 -2.17
N ALA A 44 11.31 15.91 -3.36
CA ALA A 44 12.31 16.45 -4.29
C ALA A 44 12.02 17.88 -4.80
N CYS A 45 10.74 18.26 -4.93
CA CYS A 45 10.37 19.61 -5.35
C CYS A 45 10.55 20.67 -4.24
N PHE A 46 10.29 20.31 -2.98
CA PHE A 46 10.31 21.26 -1.86
C PHE A 46 11.57 21.18 -0.99
N ILE A 47 12.26 20.04 -0.99
CA ILE A 47 13.43 19.73 -0.18
C ILE A 47 14.47 19.14 -1.15
N THR A 48 15.61 19.80 -1.31
CA THR A 48 16.67 19.40 -2.26
C THR A 48 17.25 18.00 -1.97
N ASP A 49 16.85 17.38 -0.84
CA ASP A 49 17.08 15.99 -0.47
C ASP A 49 15.74 15.28 -0.20
N SER A 50 15.53 14.12 -0.82
CA SER A 50 14.29 13.35 -0.64
C SER A 50 14.14 12.90 0.83
N PRO A 51 12.99 13.17 1.49
CA PRO A 51 12.75 12.79 2.89
C PRO A 51 12.75 11.28 3.10
N LEU A 52 12.56 10.49 2.04
CA LEU A 52 12.66 9.03 2.04
C LEU A 52 13.92 8.61 1.28
N LYS A 53 14.83 7.91 1.97
CA LYS A 53 16.02 7.31 1.33
C LYS A 53 15.58 6.11 0.48
N ALA A 54 16.25 5.90 -0.66
CA ALA A 54 15.95 4.77 -1.57
C ALA A 54 15.88 3.40 -0.86
N VAL A 55 16.71 3.20 0.17
CA VAL A 55 16.73 1.97 0.99
C VAL A 55 15.45 1.81 1.82
N GLN A 56 14.89 2.89 2.36
CA GLN A 56 13.63 2.85 3.13
C GLN A 56 12.45 2.46 2.26
N MET A 57 12.37 3.00 1.04
CA MET A 57 11.35 2.62 0.06
C MET A 57 11.48 1.15 -0.38
N LEU A 58 12.71 0.64 -0.48
CA LEU A 58 12.97 -0.77 -0.82
C LEU A 58 12.52 -1.70 0.32
N TRP A 59 12.82 -1.34 1.58
CA TRP A 59 12.43 -2.15 2.73
C TRP A 59 10.91 -2.19 2.93
N VAL A 60 10.22 -1.07 2.70
CA VAL A 60 8.75 -1.00 2.72
C VAL A 60 8.15 -1.91 1.65
N ASN A 61 8.63 -1.86 0.39
CA ASN A 61 8.16 -2.78 -0.66
C ASN A 61 8.37 -4.26 -0.29
N LEU A 62 9.54 -4.60 0.26
CA LEU A 62 9.86 -5.98 0.63
C LEU A 62 8.96 -6.52 1.77
N ILE A 63 8.72 -5.73 2.81
CA ILE A 63 7.83 -6.11 3.93
C ILE A 63 6.39 -6.23 3.43
N MET A 64 5.94 -5.35 2.53
CA MET A 64 4.59 -5.41 1.97
C MET A 64 4.38 -6.67 1.12
N ASP A 65 5.33 -6.98 0.25
CA ASP A 65 5.24 -8.16 -0.62
C ASP A 65 5.25 -9.46 0.19
N THR A 66 6.02 -9.52 1.28
CA THR A 66 6.07 -10.68 2.17
C THR A 66 4.81 -10.84 3.03
N LEU A 67 4.32 -9.76 3.66
CA LEU A 67 3.09 -9.80 4.45
C LEU A 67 1.86 -10.07 3.58
N ALA A 68 1.85 -9.58 2.34
CA ALA A 68 0.74 -9.86 1.44
C ALA A 68 0.77 -11.27 0.86
N SER A 69 1.95 -11.85 0.59
CA SER A 69 2.09 -13.26 0.28
C SER A 69 1.58 -14.14 1.43
N LEU A 70 1.83 -13.74 2.68
CA LEU A 70 1.28 -14.41 3.86
C LEU A 70 -0.26 -14.26 3.95
N ALA A 71 -0.81 -13.08 3.64
CA ALA A 71 -2.25 -12.88 3.57
C ALA A 71 -2.91 -13.76 2.50
N LEU A 72 -2.29 -13.87 1.31
CA LEU A 72 -2.68 -14.78 0.24
C LEU A 72 -2.69 -16.26 0.69
N ALA A 73 -1.75 -16.65 1.54
CA ALA A 73 -1.66 -18.02 2.07
C ALA A 73 -2.69 -18.32 3.17
N THR A 74 -3.28 -17.30 3.80
CA THR A 74 -4.14 -17.45 4.98
C THR A 74 -5.62 -17.19 4.73
N GLU A 75 -6.02 -16.61 3.59
CA GLU A 75 -7.43 -16.46 3.25
C GLU A 75 -8.07 -17.83 2.96
N LEU A 76 -8.99 -18.25 3.83
CA LEU A 76 -9.79 -19.47 3.65
C LEU A 76 -10.96 -19.21 2.68
N PRO A 77 -11.31 -20.17 1.81
CA PRO A 77 -12.43 -20.00 0.89
C PRO A 77 -13.76 -19.94 1.66
N SER A 78 -14.56 -18.90 1.38
CA SER A 78 -15.92 -18.74 1.90
C SER A 78 -16.95 -19.27 0.90
N GLU A 79 -18.05 -19.87 1.38
CA GLU A 79 -19.16 -20.32 0.53
C GLU A 79 -19.90 -19.15 -0.14
N GLU A 80 -19.86 -17.94 0.44
CA GLU A 80 -20.40 -16.71 -0.19
C GLU A 80 -19.72 -16.40 -1.53
N LEU A 81 -18.49 -16.89 -1.73
CA LEU A 81 -17.81 -16.76 -3.03
C LEU A 81 -18.62 -17.43 -4.13
N LEU A 82 -19.33 -18.54 -3.86
CA LEU A 82 -20.12 -19.24 -4.87
C LEU A 82 -21.42 -18.54 -5.24
N GLU A 83 -21.99 -17.75 -4.32
CA GLU A 83 -23.25 -17.01 -4.55
C GLU A 83 -23.07 -15.81 -5.48
N ARG A 84 -21.84 -15.31 -5.62
CA ARG A 84 -21.52 -14.22 -6.56
C ARG A 84 -21.58 -14.71 -8.01
N SER A 85 -22.13 -13.90 -8.91
CA SER A 85 -22.04 -14.12 -10.35
C SER A 85 -20.57 -14.27 -10.80
N PRO A 86 -20.23 -15.22 -11.69
CA PRO A 86 -18.86 -15.46 -12.11
C PRO A 86 -18.20 -14.20 -12.70
N TYR A 87 -16.90 -14.05 -12.46
CA TYR A 87 -16.13 -12.95 -13.04
C TYR A 87 -16.13 -13.10 -14.57
N GLY A 88 -16.63 -12.07 -15.27
CA GLY A 88 -16.62 -12.05 -16.73
C GLY A 88 -15.19 -11.98 -17.27
N ARG A 89 -14.88 -12.73 -18.34
CA ARG A 89 -13.52 -12.81 -18.92
C ARG A 89 -12.92 -11.46 -19.35
N THR A 90 -13.76 -10.46 -19.56
CA THR A 90 -13.38 -9.10 -20.00
C THR A 90 -13.40 -8.07 -18.87
N LYS A 91 -13.72 -8.47 -17.63
CA LYS A 91 -13.72 -7.53 -16.50
C LYS A 91 -12.28 -7.18 -16.12
N PRO A 92 -11.98 -5.88 -15.90
CA PRO A 92 -10.67 -5.48 -15.41
C PRO A 92 -10.44 -6.06 -14.01
N ILE A 93 -9.22 -6.54 -13.76
CA ILE A 93 -8.78 -7.04 -12.44
C ILE A 93 -8.98 -5.96 -11.37
N ILE A 94 -8.71 -4.72 -11.73
CA ILE A 94 -8.95 -3.55 -10.88
C ILE A 94 -10.38 -3.05 -11.11
N SER A 95 -11.25 -3.23 -10.12
CA SER A 95 -12.62 -2.71 -10.18
C SER A 95 -12.68 -1.20 -9.94
N ARG A 96 -13.74 -0.54 -10.42
CA ARG A 96 -13.98 0.89 -10.13
C ARG A 96 -14.10 1.17 -8.62
N ASN A 97 -14.65 0.23 -7.85
CA ASN A 97 -14.76 0.36 -6.40
C ASN A 97 -13.37 0.27 -5.74
N MET A 98 -12.52 -0.64 -6.23
CA MET A 98 -11.14 -0.77 -5.79
C MET A 98 -10.36 0.52 -6.05
N ILE A 99 -10.50 1.14 -7.22
CA ILE A 99 -9.87 2.45 -7.54
C ILE A 99 -10.36 3.55 -6.59
N LYS A 100 -11.67 3.63 -6.32
CA LYS A 100 -12.20 4.61 -5.37
C LYS A 100 -11.59 4.45 -3.98
N ASN A 101 -11.44 3.20 -3.52
CA ASN A 101 -10.86 2.92 -2.21
C ASN A 101 -9.36 3.21 -2.17
N ILE A 102 -8.61 2.88 -3.24
CA ILE A 102 -7.20 3.25 -3.40
C ILE A 102 -7.07 4.77 -3.31
N LEU A 103 -7.86 5.51 -4.10
CA LEU A 103 -7.77 6.98 -4.15
C LEU A 103 -8.10 7.60 -2.79
N GLY A 104 -9.15 7.13 -2.11
CA GLY A 104 -9.52 7.61 -0.78
C GLY A 104 -8.44 7.37 0.27
N GLN A 105 -7.87 6.16 0.30
CA GLN A 105 -6.78 5.82 1.21
C GLN A 105 -5.50 6.62 0.90
N SER A 106 -5.14 6.77 -0.38
CA SER A 106 -4.00 7.58 -0.80
C SER A 106 -4.16 9.04 -0.38
N ILE A 107 -5.34 9.64 -0.59
CA ILE A 107 -5.61 11.02 -0.18
C ILE A 107 -5.50 11.17 1.34
N TYR A 108 -6.05 10.21 2.11
CA TYR A 108 -5.94 10.22 3.56
C TYR A 108 -4.48 10.15 4.03
N GLN A 109 -3.71 9.18 3.52
CA GLN A 109 -2.29 9.02 3.87
C GLN A 109 -1.48 10.26 3.50
N LEU A 110 -1.69 10.80 2.29
CA LEU A 110 -1.04 12.05 1.88
C LEU A 110 -1.41 13.20 2.80
N SER A 111 -2.68 13.36 3.16
CA SER A 111 -3.12 14.44 4.05
C SER A 111 -2.45 14.35 5.41
N VAL A 112 -2.34 13.14 5.98
CA VAL A 112 -1.66 12.89 7.26
C VAL A 112 -0.16 13.19 7.14
N ILE A 113 0.50 12.69 6.09
CA ILE A 113 1.93 12.92 5.86
C ILE A 113 2.21 14.41 5.66
N PHE A 114 1.41 15.11 4.85
CA PHE A 114 1.54 16.56 4.65
C PHE A 114 1.30 17.34 5.93
N PHE A 115 0.29 16.95 6.71
CA PHE A 115 -0.01 17.56 7.99
C PHE A 115 1.15 17.35 8.99
N LEU A 116 1.71 16.15 9.08
CA LEU A 116 2.89 15.86 9.92
C LEU A 116 4.13 16.62 9.42
N ILE A 117 4.32 16.71 8.10
CA ILE A 117 5.41 17.50 7.53
C ILE A 117 5.26 18.97 7.93
N TRP A 118 4.05 19.56 7.83
CA TRP A 118 3.79 20.99 8.08
C TRP A 118 3.63 21.40 9.54
N PHE A 119 2.94 20.60 10.35
CA PHE A 119 2.57 20.89 11.73
C PHE A 119 3.26 19.98 12.76
N GLY A 120 4.03 18.97 12.33
CA GLY A 120 4.79 18.09 13.23
C GLY A 120 5.78 18.87 14.12
N GLU A 121 6.34 19.96 13.59
CA GLU A 121 7.19 20.89 14.34
C GLU A 121 6.51 21.50 15.57
N LEU A 122 5.21 21.82 15.47
CA LEU A 122 4.45 22.49 16.54
C LEU A 122 3.83 21.49 17.51
N LEU A 123 3.54 20.27 17.04
CA LEU A 123 2.85 19.24 17.83
C LEU A 123 3.81 18.36 18.64
N LEU A 124 5.03 18.14 18.14
CA LEU A 124 6.00 17.20 18.73
C LEU A 124 7.18 17.89 19.44
N ASP A 125 7.30 19.22 19.38
CA ASP A 125 8.41 20.00 19.97
C ASP A 125 9.81 19.47 19.56
N VAL A 126 9.93 18.99 18.32
CA VAL A 126 11.16 18.43 17.74
C VAL A 126 11.82 19.47 16.83
N GLU A 127 13.15 19.55 16.86
CA GLU A 127 13.93 20.44 15.99
C GLU A 127 13.57 20.29 14.51
N ASN A 128 13.37 21.44 13.85
CA ASN A 128 12.87 21.53 12.49
C ASN A 128 13.88 20.99 11.46
N GLY A 129 13.70 19.74 11.02
CA GLY A 129 14.57 19.09 10.02
C GLY A 129 14.56 19.75 8.63
N ARG A 130 13.56 20.59 8.35
CA ARG A 130 13.41 21.36 7.11
C ARG A 130 14.53 22.36 6.86
N GLY A 131 15.00 23.04 7.91
CA GLY A 131 16.05 24.06 7.81
C GLY A 131 17.47 23.50 7.70
N LEU A 132 17.67 22.25 8.13
CA LEU A 132 18.96 21.54 8.07
C LEU A 132 19.25 21.01 6.67
N SER A 133 18.22 20.54 5.95
CA SER A 133 18.34 20.13 4.53
C SER A 133 18.65 21.33 3.62
N ALA A 134 18.01 22.49 3.84
CA ALA A 134 18.32 23.73 3.12
C ALA A 134 19.75 24.25 3.34
N ARG A 135 20.42 23.83 4.43
CA ARG A 135 21.83 24.13 4.75
C ARG A 135 22.81 23.04 4.30
N GLY A 136 22.35 21.97 3.63
CA GLY A 136 23.20 20.87 3.17
C GLY A 136 23.75 19.96 4.28
N ILE A 137 23.16 20.00 5.48
CA ILE A 137 23.60 19.18 6.62
C ILE A 137 22.69 17.94 6.71
N ASN A 138 23.18 16.83 6.17
CA ASN A 138 22.52 15.52 6.23
C ASN A 138 22.73 14.82 7.58
N ARG A 139 22.14 15.36 8.65
CA ARG A 139 22.01 14.66 9.92
C ARG A 139 20.67 13.91 9.96
N PRO A 140 20.62 12.66 10.46
CA PRO A 140 19.34 12.00 10.72
C PRO A 140 18.59 12.84 11.76
N THR A 141 17.48 13.45 11.36
CA THR A 141 16.65 14.25 12.27
C THR A 141 15.47 13.41 12.72
N GLU A 142 15.16 13.48 14.01
CA GLU A 142 14.04 12.78 14.64
C GLU A 142 12.71 13.08 13.92
N HIS A 143 12.58 14.27 13.33
CA HIS A 143 11.45 14.67 12.51
C HIS A 143 11.23 13.78 11.28
N PHE A 144 12.28 13.41 10.52
CA PHE A 144 12.14 12.48 9.40
C PHE A 144 11.93 11.03 9.85
N THR A 145 12.41 10.67 11.04
CA THR A 145 12.14 9.35 11.64
C THR A 145 10.68 9.18 12.05
N VAL A 146 10.01 10.23 12.52
CA VAL A 146 8.58 10.17 12.88
C VAL A 146 7.67 10.13 11.64
N ILE A 147 8.12 10.66 10.50
CA ILE A 147 7.38 10.61 9.24
C ILE A 147 7.49 9.23 8.55
N PHE A 148 8.59 8.50 8.82
CA PHE A 148 8.80 7.14 8.33
C PHE A 148 7.94 6.13 9.11
#